data_AF-A0A8T6QHD4-F1
#
_entry.id   AF-A0A8T6QHD4-F1
#
_cell.length_a   1.000
_cell.length_b   1.000
_cell.length_c   1.000
_cell.angle_alpha   90.00
_cell.angle_beta   90.00
_cell.angle_gamma   90.00
#
_symmetry.space_group_name_H-M   'P 1'
#
loop_
_entity.id
_entity.type
_entity.pdbx_description
1 polymer ?
#
loop_
_entity_poly.entity_id
_entity_poly.type
_entity_poly.pdbx_seq_one_letter_code
_entity_poly.pdbx_strand_id
1 'polypeptide(L)' 'MPAPVVLILAAGRGERFLASGGNTHKCIGWRQSPEVAPYRWPFEENGRTFDLAIEPQITTNDLRLMLRLALAGGGIT' A
#
# COMPACT_ATOMS: atom_id res chain seq x y z
N MET A 1 -20.80 13.40 -0.84
CA MET A 1 -19.55 12.88 -0.25
C MET A 1 -18.87 12.06 -1.34
N PRO A 2 -17.67 12.42 -1.83
CA PRO A 2 -17.03 11.64 -2.88
C PRO A 2 -16.72 10.25 -2.33
N ALA A 3 -16.97 9.21 -3.13
CA ALA A 3 -16.62 7.84 -2.75
C ALA A 3 -15.11 7.76 -2.44
N PRO A 4 -14.68 7.02 -1.41
CA PRO A 4 -13.27 6.78 -1.20
C PRO A 4 -12.75 6.06 -2.44
N VAL A 5 -11.93 6.74 -3.22
CA VAL A 5 -11.23 6.12 -4.35
C VAL A 5 -10.27 5.12 -3.72
N VAL A 6 -10.66 3.84 -3.72
CA VAL A 6 -9.76 2.75 -3.33
C VAL A 6 -8.76 2.58 -4.46
N LEU A 7 -7.62 3.26 -4.37
CA LEU A 7 -6.48 2.98 -5.23
C LEU A 7 -5.84 1.69 -4.71
N ILE A 8 -6.14 0.56 -5.36
CA ILE A 8 -5.29 -0.62 -5.29
C ILE A 8 -4.12 -0.33 -6.22
N LEU A 9 -2.92 -0.19 -5.66
CA LEU A 9 -1.73 -0.01 -6.50
C LEU A 9 -1.40 -1.35 -7.14
N ALA A 10 -1.93 -1.59 -8.34
CA ALA A 10 -1.38 -2.62 -9.21
C ALA A 10 0.07 -2.24 -9.51
N ALA A 11 1.01 -3.11 -9.14
CA ALA A 11 2.44 -2.92 -9.34
C ALA A 11 2.72 -2.33 -10.73
N GLY A 12 3.38 -1.16 -10.79
CA GLY A 12 3.69 -0.59 -12.10
C GLY A 12 4.28 0.81 -12.19
N ARG A 13 4.13 1.73 -11.22
CA ARG A 13 4.71 3.10 -11.32
C ARG A 13 4.98 3.77 -9.96
N GLY A 14 6.04 3.35 -9.28
CA GLY A 14 6.38 3.81 -7.92
C GLY A 14 6.72 5.30 -7.81
N GLU A 15 7.44 5.88 -8.78
CA GLU A 15 7.79 7.30 -8.76
C GLU A 15 6.58 8.21 -8.96
N ARG A 16 5.60 7.83 -9.79
CA ARG A 16 4.35 8.60 -9.91
C ARG A 16 3.56 8.64 -8.62
N PHE A 17 3.54 7.51 -7.90
CA PHE A 17 2.92 7.44 -6.58
C PHE A 17 3.67 8.31 -5.57
N LEU A 18 5.01 8.24 -5.55
CA LEU A 18 5.82 9.12 -4.70
C LEU A 18 5.65 10.61 -5.05
N ALA A 19 5.66 10.95 -6.34
CA ALA A 19 5.50 12.31 -6.86
C ALA A 19 4.11 12.89 -6.59
N SER A 20 3.07 12.05 -6.46
CA SER A 20 1.75 12.50 -6.02
C SER A 20 1.64 12.70 -4.50
N GLY A 21 2.75 12.56 -3.76
CA GLY A 21 2.76 12.61 -2.31
C GLY A 21 2.58 11.24 -1.66
N GLY A 22 3.13 10.18 -2.26
CA GLY A 22 3.01 8.77 -1.83
C GLY A 22 3.11 8.54 -0.32
N ASN A 23 4.06 9.22 0.32
CA ASN A 23 4.32 9.12 1.77
C ASN A 23 3.27 9.81 2.66
N THR A 24 2.32 10.54 2.08
CA THR A 24 1.23 11.23 2.81
C THR A 24 -0.05 10.42 2.86
N HIS A 25 -0.14 9.34 2.07
CA HIS A 25 -1.30 8.47 2.09
C HIS A 25 -1.32 7.61 3.35
N LYS A 26 -2.51 7.34 3.87
CA LYS A 26 -2.72 6.27 4.84
C LYS A 26 -2.51 4.94 4.13
N CYS A 27 -1.59 4.13 4.62
CA CYS A 27 -1.30 2.81 4.06
C CYS A 27 -1.77 1.70 5.00
N ILE A 28 -2.30 0.63 4.40
CA ILE A 28 -2.60 -0.64 5.07
C ILE A 28 -1.50 -1.61 4.65
N GLY A 29 -0.68 -2.04 5.60
CA GLY A 29 0.42 -2.96 5.36
C GLY A 29 -0.06 -4.42 5.34
N TRP A 30 0.61 -5.23 4.52
CA TRP A 30 0.45 -6.68 4.55
C TRP A 30 1.63 -7.34 5.26
N ARG A 31 1.37 -8.34 6.10
CA ARG A 31 2.39 -9.21 6.68
C ARG A 31 1.84 -10.61 6.75
N GLN A 32 2.56 -11.64 6.30
CA GLN A 32 2.03 -13.00 6.30
C GLN A 32 1.84 -13.58 7.73
N SER A 33 2.83 -13.35 8.60
CA SER A 33 2.82 -13.75 10.01
C SER A 33 3.69 -12.79 10.82
N PRO A 34 3.53 -12.70 12.16
CA PRO A 34 4.28 -11.76 12.99
C PRO A 34 5.80 -11.77 12.77
N GLU A 35 6.36 -12.95 12.46
CA GLU A 35 7.80 -13.17 12.32
C GLU A 35 8.35 -12.89 10.91
N VAL A 36 7.47 -12.65 9.95
CA VAL A 36 7.84 -12.31 8.57
C VAL A 36 7.87 -10.79 8.44
N ALA A 37 8.89 -10.25 7.77
CA ALA A 37 8.96 -8.82 7.49
C ALA A 37 7.69 -8.34 6.74
N PRO A 38 7.17 -7.14 7.03
CA PRO A 38 6.09 -6.56 6.24
C PRO A 38 6.41 -6.60 4.75
N TYR A 39 5.40 -6.91 3.94
CA TYR A 39 5.52 -6.91 2.50
C TYR A 39 5.87 -5.50 2.02
N ARG A 40 6.89 -5.41 1.18
CA ARG A 40 7.28 -4.17 0.52
C ARG A 40 6.81 -4.26 -0.92
N TRP A 41 6.14 -3.22 -1.40
CA TRP A 41 5.69 -3.20 -2.78
C TRP A 41 6.89 -3.06 -3.71
N PRO A 42 7.16 -4.05 -4.59
CA PRO A 42 8.20 -3.92 -5.58
C PRO A 42 7.71 -2.97 -6.67
N PHE A 43 8.51 -1.94 -6.93
CA PHE A 43 8.32 -1.05 -8.07
C PHE A 43 9.48 -1.23 -9.03
N GLU A 44 9.18 -1.19 -10.33
CA GLU A 44 10.20 -1.14 -11.37
C GLU A 44 9.97 0.13 -12.18
N GLU A 45 11.07 0.85 -12.44
CA GLU A 45 11.04 2.01 -13.32
C GLU A 45 12.37 2.16 -14.04
N ASN A 46 12.30 2.44 -15.35
CA ASN A 46 13.47 2.56 -16.20
C ASN A 46 14.44 1.35 -16.06
N GLY A 47 13.88 0.15 -15.84
CA GLY A 47 14.63 -1.10 -15.63
C GLY A 47 15.33 -1.22 -14.26
N ARG A 48 15.01 -0.33 -13.30
CA ARG A 48 15.52 -0.39 -11.91
C ARG A 48 14.39 -0.76 -10.96
N THR A 49 14.58 -1.85 -10.24
CA THR A 49 13.69 -2.26 -9.16
C THR A 49 14.05 -1.51 -7.87
N PHE A 50 13.04 -1.00 -7.17
CA PHE A 50 13.17 -0.51 -5.82
C PHE A 50 11.93 -0.88 -5.01
N ASP A 51 12.13 -1.09 -3.71
CA ASP A 51 11.07 -1.43 -2.78
C ASP A 51 10.64 -0.18 -2.03
N LEU A 52 9.34 0.06 -1.95
CA LEU A 52 8.80 1.12 -1.11
C LEU A 52 8.39 0.55 0.25
N ALA A 53 8.95 1.11 1.32
CA ALA A 53 8.58 0.82 2.70
C ALA A 53 7.96 2.07 3.33
N ILE A 54 6.65 2.25 3.16
CA ILE A 54 5.87 3.25 3.91
C ILE A 54 5.44 2.62 5.21
N GLU A 55 5.60 3.35 6.33
CA GLU A 55 5.08 2.93 7.62
C GLU A 55 3.55 2.88 7.58
N PRO A 56 2.92 1.69 7.70
CA PRO A 56 1.48 1.57 7.60
C PRO A 56 0.80 1.98 8.91
N GLN A 57 -0.43 2.50 8.83
CA GLN A 57 -1.22 2.75 10.05
C GLN A 57 -1.73 1.46 10.69
N ILE A 58 -2.00 0.46 9.85
CA ILE A 58 -2.45 -0.87 10.26
C ILE A 58 -1.70 -1.88 9.40
N THR A 59 -1.16 -2.92 10.03
CA THR A 59 -0.64 -4.11 9.33
C THR A 59 -1.57 -5.28 9.58
N THR A 60 -1.96 -6.00 8.54
CA THR A 60 -2.84 -7.18 8.65
C THR A 60 -2.35 -8.34 7.79
N ASN A 61 -2.75 -9.55 8.17
CA ASN A 61 -2.61 -10.76 7.37
C ASN A 61 -3.98 -11.33 6.94
N ASP A 62 -5.06 -10.66 7.31
CA ASP A 62 -6.43 -11.01 6.94
C ASP A 62 -6.88 -10.15 5.75
N LEU A 63 -7.13 -10.81 4.62
CA LEU A 63 -7.55 -10.17 3.37
C LEU A 63 -8.92 -9.49 3.49
N ARG A 64 -9.86 -10.06 4.25
CA ARG A 64 -11.20 -9.50 4.42
C ARG A 64 -11.15 -8.23 5.25
N LEU A 65 -10.32 -8.20 6.29
CA LEU A 65 -10.06 -6.99 7.07
C LEU A 65 -9.42 -5.91 6.21
N MET A 66 -8.40 -6.26 5.41
CA MET A 66 -7.71 -5.34 4.50
C MET A 66 -8.70 -4.66 3.54
N LEU A 67 -9.55 -5.44 2.87
CA LEU A 67 -10.54 -4.92 1.93
C LEU A 67 -11.57 -4.01 2.60
N ARG A 68 -12.04 -4.38 3.80
CA ARG A 68 -12.99 -3.56 4.56
C ARG A 68 -12.38 -2.24 5.00
N LEU A 69 -11.13 -2.24 5.46
CA LEU A 69 -10.41 -1.03 5.81
C LEU A 69 -10.23 -0.12 4.59
N ALA A 70 -9.84 -0.67 3.45
CA ALA A 70 -9.68 0.10 2.22
C ALA A 70 -11.00 0.76 1.79
N LEU A 71 -12.10 0.00 1.74
CA LEU A 71 -13.43 0.52 1.39
C LEU A 71 -13.96 1.55 2.40
N ALA A 72 -13.58 1.45 3.67
CA ALA A 72 -13.95 2.40 4.71
C ALA A 72 -13.06 3.68 4.74
N GLY A 73 -12.09 3.82 3.83
CA GLY A 73 -11.16 4.95 3.83
C GLY A 73 -10.04 4.85 4.88
N GLY A 74 -9.77 3.65 5.37
CA GLY A 74 -8.67 3.36 6.30
C GLY A 74 -7.28 3.42 5.66
N GLY A 75 -7.20 3.40 4.34
CA GLY A 75 -5.95 3.56 3.59
C GLY A 75 -5.94 2.82 2.27
N ILE A 76 -4.80 2.87 1.59
CA ILE A 76 -4.52 2.15 0.35
C ILE A 76 -3.71 0.88 0.63
N THR A 77 -3.78 -0.08 -0.29
CA THR A 77 -3.05 -1.36 -0.27
C THR A 77 -2.50 -1.73 -1.64
#